data_AF-A0A970A879-F1
#
_entry.id   AF-A0A970A879-F1
#
_cell.length_a   1.000
_cell.length_b   1.000
_cell.length_c   1.000
_cell.angle_alpha   90.00
_cell.angle_beta   90.00
_cell.angle_gamma   90.00
#
_symmetry.space_group_name_H-M   'P 1'
#
loop_
_entity.id
_entity.type
_entity.pdbx_description
1 polymer ?
#
loop_
_entity_poly.entity_id
_entity_poly.type
_entity_poly.pdbx_seq_one_letter_code
_entity_poly.pdbx_strand_id
1 'polypeptide(L)'
;MRKISFRTMLTVLAMTLLCTGVFADEIFVPRWKKGDSWAVDTTTLDVRNEKPAWQPAERWVFKVRNITQFQGQDCYVLHVHSSRRSNLNQAVLWLSVKDLRPLKIIDVFPSAGSVSHSERDLSQGEYVPLLAKDTPVPYDLPVFPLTTLEEDTEATRSVSDSAIHRDFSSVRQTGRLSFKRKVTQTEKAPGKTLRAAFPSKTRSGETALLYQVTIGEERSKIKIEQVWQEDKPWALTSESATKKSKLVIEEKKNSNGGEE
;
A
#
# COMPACT_ATOMS: atom_id res chain seq x y z
N MET A 1 24.90 14.30 -70.45
CA MET A 1 24.29 13.02 -69.99
C MET A 1 23.17 13.35 -69.00
N ARG A 2 22.12 12.54 -69.00
CA ARG A 2 20.78 12.80 -68.44
C ARG A 2 20.73 12.78 -66.90
N LYS A 3 19.91 13.70 -66.34
CA LYS A 3 18.91 13.60 -65.24
C LYS A 3 19.14 12.50 -64.19
N ILE A 4 18.97 12.75 -62.88
CA ILE A 4 17.66 12.77 -62.22
C ILE A 4 17.74 13.55 -60.89
N SER A 5 16.65 14.28 -60.64
CA SER A 5 16.34 15.20 -59.55
C SER A 5 16.25 14.51 -58.18
N PHE A 6 16.97 15.04 -57.17
CA PHE A 6 16.88 14.64 -55.76
C PHE A 6 15.68 15.32 -55.05
N ARG A 7 14.55 15.47 -55.75
CA ARG A 7 13.29 16.07 -55.23
C ARG A 7 12.12 15.09 -55.16
N THR A 8 12.38 13.79 -55.26
CA THR A 8 11.36 12.72 -55.12
C THR A 8 11.82 11.67 -54.13
N MET A 9 12.12 12.08 -52.90
CA MET A 9 12.06 11.21 -51.73
C MET A 9 11.19 11.85 -50.62
N LEU A 10 10.23 12.67 -51.05
CA LEU A 10 8.96 12.86 -50.37
C LEU A 10 8.06 11.72 -50.89
N THR A 11 7.15 11.20 -50.06
CA THR A 11 6.26 10.07 -50.34
C THR A 11 6.94 8.69 -50.45
N VAL A 12 7.23 8.09 -49.28
CA VAL A 12 6.87 6.70 -48.86
C VAL A 12 7.71 6.38 -47.61
N LEU A 13 7.37 7.02 -46.49
CA LEU A 13 7.28 6.40 -45.16
C LEU A 13 6.66 7.39 -44.16
N ALA A 14 5.63 8.11 -44.60
CA ALA A 14 4.55 8.54 -43.73
C ALA A 14 3.69 7.30 -43.46
N MET A 15 4.27 6.32 -42.78
CA MET A 15 3.57 5.16 -42.25
C MET A 15 3.63 5.30 -40.75
N THR A 16 2.62 6.04 -40.24
CA THR A 16 1.93 5.67 -39.01
C THR A 16 2.85 5.28 -37.86
N LEU A 17 3.55 6.26 -37.30
CA LEU A 17 3.74 6.31 -35.85
C LEU A 17 2.41 6.75 -35.21
N LEU A 18 1.34 6.00 -35.50
CA LEU A 18 0.27 5.77 -34.55
C LEU A 18 0.91 4.91 -33.47
N CYS A 19 1.72 5.54 -32.61
CA CYS A 19 1.80 5.08 -31.24
C CYS A 19 0.39 5.24 -30.71
N THR A 20 -0.37 4.18 -30.88
CA THR A 20 -1.46 3.77 -30.00
C THR A 20 -1.20 4.41 -28.66
N GLY A 21 -2.08 5.33 -28.27
CA GLY A 21 -2.28 5.63 -26.86
C GLY A 21 -2.56 4.29 -26.21
N VAL A 22 -1.52 3.64 -25.72
CA VAL A 22 -1.65 2.70 -24.64
C VAL A 22 -2.20 3.60 -23.56
N PHE A 23 -3.51 3.48 -23.31
CA PHE A 23 -4.11 3.99 -22.08
C PHE A 23 -3.18 3.51 -20.98
N ALA A 24 -2.34 4.42 -20.48
CA ALA A 24 -1.39 4.08 -19.45
C ALA A 24 -2.27 3.98 -18.22
N ASP A 25 -2.75 2.77 -17.92
CA ASP A 25 -3.34 2.45 -16.64
C ASP A 25 -2.44 3.09 -15.58
N GLU A 26 -2.97 4.12 -14.88
CA GLU A 26 -2.18 4.88 -13.93
C GLU A 26 -1.83 3.97 -12.76
N ILE A 27 -0.58 3.48 -12.80
CA ILE A 27 -0.04 2.56 -11.80
C ILE A 27 0.58 3.32 -10.64
N PHE A 28 0.14 2.98 -9.42
CA PHE A 28 0.65 3.59 -8.20
C PHE A 28 1.45 2.59 -7.36
N VAL A 29 2.66 3.00 -6.97
CA VAL A 29 3.49 2.36 -5.94
C VAL A 29 4.07 3.46 -5.05
N PRO A 30 3.86 3.43 -3.72
CA PRO A 30 4.52 4.37 -2.82
C PRO A 30 6.04 4.35 -3.00
N ARG A 31 6.62 5.54 -3.13
CA ARG A 31 8.07 5.74 -3.21
C ARG A 31 8.52 6.47 -1.96
N TRP A 32 9.54 5.94 -1.30
CA TRP A 32 10.09 6.54 -0.09
C TRP A 32 11.57 6.81 -0.25
N LYS A 33 12.09 7.71 0.58
CA LYS A 33 13.51 8.02 0.71
C LYS A 33 13.99 7.60 2.08
N LYS A 34 15.29 7.33 2.19
CA LYS A 34 15.93 7.10 3.49
C LYS A 34 15.71 8.34 4.37
N GLY A 35 15.23 8.12 5.59
CA GLY A 35 14.90 9.19 6.53
C GLY A 35 13.43 9.56 6.57
N ASP A 36 12.63 9.21 5.55
CA ASP A 36 11.19 9.44 5.55
C ASP A 36 10.53 8.76 6.75
N SER A 37 9.54 9.45 7.32
CA SER A 37 8.80 8.97 8.47
C SER A 37 7.36 9.50 8.43
N TRP A 38 6.44 8.68 8.91
CA TRP A 38 5.03 9.02 9.05
C TRP A 38 4.44 8.32 10.27
N ALA A 39 3.30 8.81 10.74
CA ALA A 39 2.59 8.24 11.88
C ALA A 39 1.22 7.71 11.47
N VAL A 40 0.80 6.62 12.10
CA VAL A 40 -0.51 5.99 11.91
C VAL A 40 -1.15 5.80 13.28
N ASP A 41 -2.35 6.32 13.45
CA ASP A 41 -3.16 6.10 14.66
C ASP A 41 -4.01 4.85 14.44
N THR A 42 -3.92 3.89 15.37
CA THR A 42 -4.65 2.62 15.30
C THR A 42 -5.50 2.41 16.55
N THR A 43 -6.79 2.17 16.37
CA THR A 43 -7.69 1.68 17.42
C THR A 43 -7.98 0.21 17.18
N THR A 44 -8.00 -0.58 18.26
CA THR A 44 -8.32 -2.01 18.21
C THR A 44 -9.55 -2.31 19.05
N LEU A 45 -10.42 -3.19 18.54
CA LEU A 45 -11.57 -3.68 19.29
C LEU A 45 -11.12 -4.76 20.27
N ASP A 46 -11.34 -4.53 21.56
CA ASP A 46 -11.11 -5.55 22.57
C ASP A 46 -12.32 -6.48 22.67
N VAL A 47 -12.18 -7.66 22.04
CA VAL A 47 -13.20 -8.71 22.02
C VAL A 47 -13.12 -9.67 23.22
N ARG A 48 -12.17 -9.47 24.14
CA ARG A 48 -12.03 -10.33 25.33
C ARG A 48 -12.99 -9.94 26.45
N ASN A 49 -13.49 -8.71 26.42
CA ASN A 49 -14.47 -8.22 27.39
C ASN A 49 -15.90 -8.66 27.01
N GLU A 50 -16.77 -8.85 28.01
CA GLU A 50 -18.20 -9.18 27.81
C GLU A 50 -18.92 -8.18 26.89
N LYS A 51 -18.48 -6.92 26.92
CA LYS A 51 -18.91 -5.86 26.00
C LYS A 51 -17.71 -5.41 25.18
N PRO A 52 -17.62 -5.81 23.89
CA PRO A 52 -16.55 -5.37 23.02
C PRO A 52 -16.48 -3.85 22.97
N ALA A 53 -15.29 -3.31 23.23
CA ALA A 53 -15.07 -1.87 23.26
C ALA A 53 -13.81 -1.50 22.47
N TRP A 54 -13.87 -0.38 21.76
CA TRP A 54 -12.71 0.17 21.07
C TRP A 54 -11.72 0.72 22.10
N GLN A 55 -10.48 0.27 22.01
CA GLN A 55 -9.40 0.78 22.84
C GLN A 55 -8.95 2.17 22.36
N PRO A 56 -8.41 3.00 23.26
CA PRO A 56 -7.80 4.27 22.87
C PRO A 56 -6.76 4.09 21.76
N ALA A 57 -6.68 5.07 20.86
CA ALA A 57 -5.76 4.99 19.73
C ALA A 57 -4.29 4.88 20.20
N GLU A 58 -3.58 3.96 19.57
CA GLU A 58 -2.14 3.78 19.69
C GLU A 58 -1.47 4.36 18.45
N ARG A 59 -0.49 5.24 18.64
CA ARG A 59 0.20 5.90 17.54
C ARG A 59 1.48 5.15 17.19
N TRP A 60 1.54 4.68 15.95
CA TRP A 60 2.65 3.94 15.36
C TRP A 60 3.46 4.83 14.45
N VAL A 61 4.78 4.81 14.59
CA VAL A 61 5.72 5.56 13.77
C VAL A 61 6.41 4.60 12.81
N PHE A 62 6.26 4.87 11.53
CA PHE A 62 6.95 4.22 10.44
C PHE A 62 8.15 5.08 10.05
N LYS A 63 9.32 4.45 9.87
CA LYS A 63 10.54 5.15 9.49
C LYS A 63 11.39 4.32 8.53
N VAL A 64 11.71 4.89 7.38
CA VAL A 64 12.62 4.28 6.42
C VAL A 64 14.05 4.47 6.94
N ARG A 65 14.57 3.46 7.63
CA ARG A 65 15.89 3.51 8.26
C ARG A 65 17.01 3.39 7.23
N ASN A 66 16.80 2.55 6.22
CA ASN A 66 17.79 2.32 5.19
C ASN A 66 17.14 1.91 3.86
N ILE A 67 17.92 2.04 2.79
CA ILE A 67 17.68 1.39 1.51
C ILE A 67 18.92 0.56 1.24
N THR A 68 18.77 -0.75 1.07
CA THR A 68 19.89 -1.70 0.98
C THR A 68 19.56 -2.82 0.01
N GLN A 69 20.56 -3.60 -0.40
CA GLN A 69 20.32 -4.82 -1.16
C GLN A 69 20.05 -6.01 -0.23
N PHE A 70 19.05 -6.82 -0.61
CA PHE A 70 18.73 -8.10 0.00
C PHE A 70 18.39 -9.10 -1.10
N GLN A 71 19.06 -10.25 -1.10
CA GLN A 71 18.91 -11.28 -2.15
C GLN A 71 19.01 -10.73 -3.59
N GLY A 72 19.95 -9.79 -3.81
CA GLY A 72 20.19 -9.19 -5.13
C GLY A 72 19.17 -8.13 -5.58
N GLN A 73 18.31 -7.64 -4.68
CA GLN A 73 17.29 -6.63 -4.99
C GLN A 73 17.36 -5.47 -4.01
N ASP A 74 17.13 -4.25 -4.49
CA ASP A 74 17.01 -3.08 -3.63
C ASP A 74 15.72 -3.16 -2.79
N CYS A 75 15.85 -2.93 -1.49
CA CYS A 75 14.74 -2.98 -0.54
C CYS A 75 14.81 -1.82 0.47
N TYR A 76 13.64 -1.34 0.86
CA TYR A 76 13.44 -0.48 2.01
C TYR A 76 13.56 -1.30 3.29
N VAL A 77 14.27 -0.77 4.28
CA VAL A 77 14.25 -1.27 5.67
C VAL A 77 13.39 -0.32 6.49
N LEU A 78 12.13 -0.71 6.70
CA LEU A 78 11.12 0.09 7.38
C LEU A 78 10.98 -0.37 8.84
N HIS A 79 11.26 0.52 9.78
CA HIS A 79 11.02 0.26 11.20
C HIS A 79 9.68 0.83 11.60
N VAL A 80 8.87 0.00 12.26
CA VAL A 80 7.57 0.37 12.79
C VAL A 80 7.57 0.15 14.30
N HIS A 81 7.25 1.17 15.07
CA HIS A 81 7.23 1.11 16.53
C HIS A 81 6.14 2.03 17.08
N SER A 82 5.64 1.71 18.26
CA SER A 82 4.75 2.63 18.96
C SER A 82 5.52 3.88 19.42
N SER A 83 4.85 5.03 19.35
CA SER A 83 5.32 6.28 19.95
C SER A 83 5.31 6.23 21.49
N ARG A 84 4.48 5.36 22.08
CA ARG A 84 4.43 5.12 23.53
C ARG A 84 5.51 4.09 23.89
N ARG A 85 6.46 4.52 24.73
CA ARG A 85 7.57 3.68 25.19
C ARG A 85 7.14 2.41 25.95
N SER A 86 5.95 2.40 26.54
CA SER A 86 5.41 1.24 27.25
C SER A 86 4.99 0.10 26.33
N ASN A 87 4.73 0.38 25.05
CA ASN A 87 4.39 -0.64 24.08
C ASN A 87 5.66 -1.17 23.41
N LEU A 88 6.04 -2.40 23.76
CA LEU A 88 7.26 -3.06 23.29
C LEU A 88 7.09 -3.73 21.93
N ASN A 89 5.88 -3.75 21.36
CA ASN A 89 5.64 -4.34 20.04
C ASN A 89 6.26 -3.48 18.94
N GLN A 90 6.98 -4.10 18.02
CA GLN A 90 7.63 -3.44 16.88
C GLN A 90 7.65 -4.36 15.67
N ALA A 91 7.90 -3.80 14.49
CA ALA A 91 8.18 -4.58 13.30
C ALA A 91 9.32 -3.96 12.48
N VAL A 92 10.12 -4.80 11.84
CA VAL A 92 11.07 -4.41 10.81
C VAL A 92 10.69 -5.10 9.51
N LEU A 93 10.35 -4.31 8.50
CA LEU A 93 9.90 -4.79 7.20
C LEU A 93 10.98 -4.52 6.17
N TRP A 94 11.35 -5.55 5.42
CA TRP A 94 12.20 -5.45 4.25
C TRP A 94 11.29 -5.56 3.03
N LEU A 95 11.07 -4.43 2.34
CA LEU A 95 10.13 -4.33 1.24
C LEU A 95 10.88 -3.98 -0.04
N SER A 96 10.65 -4.70 -1.12
CA SER A 96 11.22 -4.40 -2.44
C SER A 96 10.94 -2.95 -2.85
N VAL A 97 11.95 -2.24 -3.34
CA VAL A 97 11.77 -0.86 -3.83
C VAL A 97 10.89 -0.82 -5.08
N LYS A 98 10.85 -1.91 -5.86
CA LYS A 98 10.13 -1.99 -7.15
C LYS A 98 8.61 -1.99 -6.97
N ASP A 99 8.12 -2.81 -6.05
CA ASP A 99 6.72 -3.24 -5.96
C ASP A 99 6.24 -3.44 -4.50
N LEU A 100 7.04 -3.00 -3.51
CA LEU A 100 6.77 -3.15 -2.07
C LEU A 100 6.47 -4.58 -1.60
N ARG A 101 6.79 -5.60 -2.40
CA ARG A 101 6.65 -6.99 -1.96
C ARG A 101 7.52 -7.23 -0.72
N PRO A 102 7.00 -7.90 0.31
CA PRO A 102 7.78 -8.20 1.49
C PRO A 102 8.81 -9.31 1.20
N LEU A 103 10.06 -9.05 1.55
CA LEU A 103 11.18 -9.99 1.41
C LEU A 103 11.53 -10.63 2.76
N LYS A 104 11.44 -9.84 3.83
CA LYS A 104 11.70 -10.28 5.20
C LYS A 104 10.89 -9.44 6.18
N ILE A 105 10.33 -10.10 7.19
CA ILE A 105 9.56 -9.45 8.26
C ILE A 105 10.09 -9.96 9.59
N ILE A 106 10.40 -9.02 10.49
CA ILE A 106 10.72 -9.32 11.88
C ILE A 106 9.66 -8.65 12.74
N ASP A 107 8.85 -9.44 13.43
CA ASP A 107 7.91 -8.96 14.44
C ASP A 107 8.55 -9.12 15.82
N VAL A 108 8.58 -8.06 16.61
CA VAL A 108 9.11 -8.04 17.97
C VAL A 108 7.95 -7.85 18.94
N PHE A 109 7.86 -8.67 19.98
CA PHE A 109 6.75 -8.68 20.93
C PHE A 109 7.21 -9.01 22.35
N PRO A 110 6.50 -8.50 23.39
CA PRO A 110 6.82 -8.82 24.77
C PRO A 110 6.56 -10.30 25.08
N SER A 111 7.46 -10.92 25.85
CA SER A 111 7.30 -12.27 26.41
C SER A 111 7.59 -12.28 27.91
N ALA A 112 7.34 -13.40 28.59
CA ALA A 112 7.52 -13.49 30.04
C ALA A 112 8.97 -13.16 30.44
N GLY A 113 9.19 -11.97 30.98
CA GLY A 113 10.49 -11.47 31.44
C GLY A 113 11.48 -11.04 30.35
N SER A 114 11.11 -11.05 29.07
CA SER A 114 12.02 -10.65 27.97
C SER A 114 11.28 -10.11 26.74
N VAL A 115 12.03 -9.77 25.70
CA VAL A 115 11.50 -9.43 24.38
C VAL A 115 11.82 -10.60 23.44
N SER A 116 10.80 -11.11 22.78
CA SER A 116 10.93 -12.16 21.77
C SER A 116 10.69 -11.59 20.38
N HIS A 117 11.13 -12.31 19.35
CA HIS A 117 10.85 -11.96 17.97
C HIS A 117 10.44 -13.19 17.16
N SER A 118 9.69 -12.96 16.09
CA SER A 118 9.45 -13.94 15.03
C SER A 118 9.98 -13.38 13.72
N GLU A 119 10.69 -14.22 12.97
CA GLU A 119 11.22 -13.86 11.67
C GLU A 119 10.50 -14.68 10.58
N ARG A 120 10.15 -14.00 9.49
CA ARG A 120 9.58 -14.59 8.29
C ARG A 120 10.39 -14.12 7.09
N ASP A 121 11.25 -15.00 6.60
CA ASP A 121 11.81 -14.86 5.26
C ASP A 121 10.75 -15.31 4.26
N LEU A 122 10.37 -14.39 3.38
CA LEU A 122 9.43 -14.68 2.30
C LEU A 122 10.28 -14.96 1.07
N SER A 123 10.19 -16.19 0.58
CA SER A 123 11.00 -16.65 -0.55
C SER A 123 10.77 -15.77 -1.78
N GLN A 124 11.77 -15.67 -2.65
CA GLN A 124 11.65 -15.01 -3.94
C GLN A 124 10.52 -15.67 -4.75
N GLY A 125 9.32 -15.08 -4.71
CA GLY A 125 8.15 -15.59 -5.42
C GLY A 125 6.83 -15.44 -4.68
N GLU A 126 6.82 -15.26 -3.36
CA GLU A 126 5.58 -14.99 -2.62
C GLU A 126 5.13 -13.53 -2.84
N TYR A 127 4.41 -13.33 -3.93
CA TYR A 127 3.79 -12.06 -4.29
C TYR A 127 2.34 -12.05 -3.83
N VAL A 128 2.12 -11.85 -2.53
CA VAL A 128 0.80 -11.87 -1.89
C VAL A 128 0.63 -10.64 -0.97
N PRO A 129 -0.60 -10.18 -0.68
CA PRO A 129 -0.81 -9.09 0.25
C PRO A 129 -0.20 -9.38 1.63
N LEU A 130 0.50 -8.38 2.18
CA LEU A 130 1.10 -8.45 3.50
C LEU A 130 0.01 -8.18 4.53
N LEU A 131 -0.25 -9.18 5.39
CA LEU A 131 -1.20 -9.05 6.48
C LEU A 131 -0.48 -9.08 7.83
N ALA A 132 -0.75 -8.09 8.67
CA ALA A 132 -0.26 -7.96 10.03
C ALA A 132 -1.07 -8.87 10.98
N LYS A 133 -0.94 -10.17 10.75
CA LYS A 133 -1.60 -11.21 11.55
C LYS A 133 -0.91 -11.37 12.89
N ASP A 134 -1.71 -11.54 13.94
CA ASP A 134 -1.24 -11.84 15.30
C ASP A 134 -0.30 -10.78 15.89
N THR A 135 -0.28 -9.58 15.30
CA THR A 135 0.50 -8.44 15.77
C THR A 135 -0.37 -7.17 15.83
N PRO A 136 -0.19 -6.32 16.86
CA PRO A 136 -0.89 -5.04 16.92
C PRO A 136 -0.33 -4.01 15.92
N VAL A 137 0.87 -4.23 15.38
CA VAL A 137 1.55 -3.31 14.46
C VAL A 137 0.75 -3.19 13.14
N PRO A 138 0.42 -1.99 12.64
CA PRO A 138 -0.53 -1.81 11.52
C PRO A 138 0.14 -1.76 10.14
N TYR A 139 0.90 -2.79 9.77
CA TYR A 139 1.64 -2.81 8.49
C TYR A 139 0.93 -3.52 7.33
N ASP A 140 -0.39 -3.67 7.38
CA ASP A 140 -1.16 -4.30 6.29
C ASP A 140 -0.91 -3.57 4.96
N LEU A 141 -0.44 -4.29 3.93
CA LEU A 141 -0.15 -3.75 2.60
C LEU A 141 -0.82 -4.61 1.50
N PRO A 142 -1.38 -3.97 0.46
CA PRO A 142 -1.82 -4.66 -0.73
C PRO A 142 -0.61 -5.06 -1.58
N VAL A 143 -0.88 -5.79 -2.65
CA VAL A 143 0.08 -6.01 -3.73
C VAL A 143 0.07 -4.78 -4.64
N PHE A 144 1.25 -4.17 -4.80
CA PHE A 144 1.49 -3.04 -5.69
C PHE A 144 2.15 -3.48 -7.00
N PRO A 145 1.93 -2.80 -8.14
CA PRO A 145 1.20 -1.53 -8.27
C PRO A 145 -0.31 -1.67 -8.11
N LEU A 146 -0.93 -0.60 -7.60
CA LEU A 146 -2.37 -0.39 -7.67
C LEU A 146 -2.72 0.24 -9.01
N THR A 147 -3.87 -0.11 -9.56
CA THR A 147 -4.34 0.43 -10.83
C THR A 147 -5.62 1.23 -10.60
N THR A 148 -5.68 2.46 -11.13
CA THR A 148 -6.91 3.25 -11.13
C THR A 148 -7.87 2.67 -12.16
N LEU A 149 -9.15 2.58 -11.80
CA LEU A 149 -10.21 2.32 -12.76
C LEU A 149 -10.87 3.66 -13.09
N GLU A 150 -10.85 4.05 -14.37
CA GLU A 150 -11.59 5.21 -14.85
C GLU A 150 -13.10 4.96 -14.67
N GLU A 151 -13.80 5.95 -14.13
CA GLU A 151 -15.26 5.94 -14.06
C GLU A 151 -15.74 6.50 -15.40
N ASP A 152 -16.21 5.63 -16.29
CA ASP A 152 -16.64 5.99 -17.65
C ASP A 152 -17.72 7.09 -17.57
N THR A 153 -17.36 8.33 -17.92
CA THR A 153 -18.23 9.51 -17.72
C THR A 153 -19.30 9.70 -18.79
N GLU A 154 -19.47 8.77 -19.74
CA GLU A 154 -20.48 8.90 -20.80
C GLU A 154 -21.56 7.81 -20.76
N ALA A 155 -22.77 8.27 -20.44
CA ALA A 155 -24.06 7.72 -20.85
C ALA A 155 -24.38 6.23 -20.52
N THR A 156 -25.22 6.07 -19.50
CA THR A 156 -26.28 5.04 -19.48
C THR A 156 -25.82 3.58 -19.57
N ARG A 157 -24.85 3.18 -18.74
CA ARG A 157 -24.77 1.78 -18.26
C ARG A 157 -24.57 1.80 -16.76
N SER A 158 -25.34 0.99 -16.06
CA SER A 158 -25.14 0.65 -14.65
C SER A 158 -23.79 -0.05 -14.49
N VAL A 159 -22.71 0.72 -14.43
CA VAL A 159 -21.35 0.22 -14.18
C VAL A 159 -21.02 0.53 -12.71
N SER A 160 -21.62 -0.25 -11.82
CA SER A 160 -21.24 -0.31 -10.41
C SER A 160 -20.09 -1.29 -10.15
N ASP A 161 -19.49 -1.88 -11.18
CA ASP A 161 -18.72 -3.12 -11.05
C ASP A 161 -17.42 -3.21 -11.88
N SER A 162 -16.83 -2.11 -12.34
CA SER A 162 -15.41 -2.16 -12.73
C SER A 162 -14.60 -2.32 -11.44
N ALA A 163 -14.22 -3.56 -11.15
CA ALA A 163 -13.36 -3.92 -10.04
C ALA A 163 -12.27 -4.87 -10.55
N ILE A 164 -11.00 -4.57 -10.27
CA ILE A 164 -9.89 -5.47 -10.61
C ILE A 164 -9.79 -6.48 -9.48
N HIS A 165 -10.05 -7.75 -9.79
CA HIS A 165 -9.92 -8.85 -8.84
C HIS A 165 -8.61 -9.61 -9.08
N ARG A 166 -7.81 -9.76 -8.03
CA ARG A 166 -6.57 -10.54 -8.05
C ARG A 166 -6.64 -11.62 -6.97
N ASP A 167 -6.46 -12.86 -7.39
CA ASP A 167 -6.39 -14.02 -6.50
C ASP A 167 -4.94 -14.44 -6.28
N PHE A 168 -4.59 -14.61 -5.02
CA PHE A 168 -3.25 -15.02 -4.61
C PHE A 168 -3.34 -16.32 -3.82
N SER A 169 -2.52 -17.29 -4.18
CA SER A 169 -2.34 -18.50 -3.40
C SER A 169 -0.89 -18.72 -3.05
N SER A 170 -0.62 -18.91 -1.75
CA SER A 170 0.69 -19.35 -1.25
C SER A 170 0.53 -20.72 -0.59
N VAL A 171 1.56 -21.54 -0.72
CA VAL A 171 1.62 -22.86 -0.06
C VAL A 171 2.85 -22.85 0.82
N ARG A 172 2.64 -22.87 2.14
CA ARG A 172 3.73 -23.00 3.10
C ARG A 172 3.86 -24.45 3.53
N GLN A 173 5.04 -25.02 3.38
CA GLN A 173 5.35 -26.35 3.91
C GLN A 173 6.00 -26.22 5.29
N THR A 174 5.49 -27.00 6.25
CA THR A 174 6.06 -27.15 7.58
C THR A 174 6.24 -28.64 7.86
N GLY A 175 7.48 -29.13 7.72
CA GLY A 175 7.76 -30.57 7.76
C GLY A 175 7.04 -31.30 6.62
N ARG A 176 6.14 -32.23 6.96
CA ARG A 176 5.33 -32.99 5.97
C ARG A 176 3.95 -32.38 5.70
N LEU A 177 3.60 -31.29 6.38
CA LEU A 177 2.30 -30.63 6.25
C LEU A 177 2.40 -29.46 5.29
N SER A 178 1.45 -29.34 4.37
CA SER A 178 1.30 -28.20 3.47
C SER A 178 0.07 -27.37 3.86
N PHE A 179 0.27 -26.07 4.00
CA PHE A 179 -0.78 -25.13 4.33
C PHE A 179 -1.00 -24.20 3.14
N LYS A 180 -2.12 -24.39 2.44
CA LYS A 180 -2.55 -23.48 1.38
C LYS A 180 -3.26 -22.28 1.99
N ARG A 181 -2.79 -21.09 1.63
CA ARG A 181 -3.39 -19.80 1.99
C ARG A 181 -3.89 -19.16 0.71
N LYS A 182 -5.14 -18.69 0.72
CA LYS A 182 -5.76 -17.94 -0.38
C LYS A 182 -6.10 -16.54 0.12
N VAL A 183 -5.59 -15.54 -0.58
CA VAL A 183 -5.81 -14.12 -0.30
C VAL A 183 -6.33 -13.49 -1.58
N THR A 184 -7.35 -12.67 -1.49
CA THR A 184 -7.92 -11.93 -2.61
C THR A 184 -7.64 -10.45 -2.43
N GLN A 185 -7.46 -9.74 -3.53
CA GLN A 185 -7.40 -8.29 -3.58
C GLN A 185 -8.39 -7.80 -4.62
N THR A 186 -9.21 -6.82 -4.24
CA THR A 186 -10.14 -6.16 -5.15
C THR A 186 -9.86 -4.66 -5.13
N GLU A 187 -9.51 -4.10 -6.27
CA GLU A 187 -9.39 -2.65 -6.47
C GLU A 187 -10.68 -2.11 -7.09
N LYS A 188 -11.16 -0.98 -6.58
CA LYS A 188 -12.37 -0.31 -7.05
C LYS A 188 -12.11 1.18 -7.24
N ALA A 189 -12.86 1.77 -8.17
CA ALA A 189 -12.95 3.22 -8.25
C ALA A 189 -13.51 3.79 -6.93
N PRO A 190 -12.91 4.84 -6.35
CA PRO A 190 -13.39 5.43 -5.11
C PRO A 190 -14.72 6.12 -5.34
N GLY A 191 -15.74 5.76 -4.56
CA GLY A 191 -17.07 6.36 -4.64
C GLY A 191 -17.08 7.85 -4.27
N LYS A 192 -18.14 8.56 -4.69
CA LYS A 192 -18.30 10.02 -4.47
C LYS A 192 -18.11 10.45 -3.01
N THR A 193 -18.60 9.67 -2.05
CA THR A 193 -18.46 9.94 -0.61
C THR A 193 -17.00 9.91 -0.16
N LEU A 194 -16.20 8.94 -0.65
CA LEU A 194 -14.78 8.84 -0.32
C LEU A 194 -13.99 10.00 -0.94
N ARG A 195 -14.30 10.37 -2.19
CA ARG A 195 -13.69 11.54 -2.85
C ARG A 195 -13.99 12.84 -2.11
N ALA A 196 -15.21 12.99 -1.58
CA ALA A 196 -15.60 14.14 -0.77
C ALA A 196 -14.90 14.15 0.60
N ALA A 197 -14.70 12.98 1.23
CA ALA A 197 -14.03 12.85 2.53
C ALA A 197 -12.52 13.08 2.44
N PHE A 198 -11.90 12.77 1.30
CA PHE A 198 -10.47 12.92 1.04
C PHE A 198 -10.23 13.81 -0.19
N PRO A 199 -10.48 15.13 -0.09
CA PRO A 199 -10.32 16.02 -1.22
C PRO A 199 -8.85 16.11 -1.62
N SER A 200 -8.52 15.55 -2.77
CA SER A 200 -7.14 15.41 -3.23
C SER A 200 -6.66 16.62 -4.04
N LYS A 201 -6.80 17.84 -3.53
CA LYS A 201 -6.11 18.99 -4.17
C LYS A 201 -4.64 18.97 -3.79
N THR A 202 -3.76 18.66 -4.74
CA THR A 202 -2.33 18.83 -4.53
C THR A 202 -1.96 20.31 -4.56
N ARG A 203 -0.76 20.64 -4.07
CA ARG A 203 -0.22 22.01 -4.09
C ARG A 203 -0.02 22.56 -5.51
N SER A 204 0.04 21.70 -6.53
CA SER A 204 0.10 22.09 -7.95
C SER A 204 -1.27 22.38 -8.57
N GLY A 205 -2.36 22.12 -7.85
CA GLY A 205 -3.73 22.21 -8.39
C GLY A 205 -4.19 20.95 -9.12
N GLU A 206 -3.32 19.95 -9.29
CA GLU A 206 -3.69 18.63 -9.84
C GLU A 206 -4.42 17.79 -8.78
N THR A 207 -5.38 16.99 -9.22
CA THR A 207 -6.15 16.14 -8.33
C THR A 207 -5.39 14.83 -8.12
N ALA A 208 -4.88 14.56 -6.92
CA ALA A 208 -4.20 13.29 -6.68
C ALA A 208 -5.19 12.12 -6.79
N LEU A 209 -4.73 11.02 -7.38
CA LEU A 209 -5.54 9.83 -7.58
C LEU A 209 -5.82 9.14 -6.25
N LEU A 210 -7.04 8.64 -6.11
CA LEU A 210 -7.51 7.87 -4.97
C LEU A 210 -7.78 6.43 -5.39
N TYR A 211 -7.37 5.49 -4.57
CA TYR A 211 -7.52 4.05 -4.83
C TYR A 211 -8.24 3.42 -3.65
N GLN A 212 -9.27 2.60 -3.91
CA GLN A 212 -9.93 1.81 -2.89
C GLN A 212 -9.55 0.34 -3.08
N VAL A 213 -8.95 -0.27 -2.06
CA VAL A 213 -8.47 -1.64 -2.10
C VAL A 213 -9.13 -2.46 -0.99
N THR A 214 -9.66 -3.62 -1.33
CA THR A 214 -10.17 -4.60 -0.37
C THR A 214 -9.28 -5.83 -0.40
N ILE A 215 -8.72 -6.23 0.74
CA ILE A 215 -7.94 -7.45 0.89
C ILE A 215 -8.77 -8.45 1.69
N GLY A 216 -9.01 -9.64 1.12
CA GLY A 216 -9.75 -10.73 1.75
C GLY A 216 -8.88 -11.95 2.01
N GLU A 217 -9.11 -12.67 3.10
CA GLU A 217 -8.51 -13.99 3.32
C GLU A 217 -9.57 -15.02 3.70
N GLU A 218 -9.68 -16.07 2.89
CA GLU A 218 -10.77 -17.06 2.95
C GLU A 218 -10.83 -17.81 4.29
N ARG A 219 -9.67 -18.27 4.79
CA ARG A 219 -9.62 -19.14 5.98
C ARG A 219 -9.88 -18.39 7.29
N SER A 220 -9.36 -17.19 7.42
CA SER A 220 -9.46 -16.38 8.63
C SER A 220 -10.68 -15.44 8.61
N LYS A 221 -11.39 -15.37 7.48
CA LYS A 221 -12.48 -14.42 7.23
C LYS A 221 -12.05 -12.96 7.46
N ILE A 222 -10.75 -12.68 7.32
CA ILE A 222 -10.23 -11.32 7.40
C ILE A 222 -10.69 -10.58 6.13
N LYS A 223 -11.25 -9.39 6.34
CA LYS A 223 -11.52 -8.42 5.29
C LYS A 223 -10.94 -7.08 5.75
N ILE A 224 -10.05 -6.52 4.95
CA ILE A 224 -9.42 -5.22 5.21
C ILE A 224 -9.77 -4.30 4.05
N GLU A 225 -10.33 -3.14 4.36
CA GLU A 225 -10.61 -2.08 3.40
C GLU A 225 -9.59 -0.98 3.58
N GLN A 226 -8.94 -0.55 2.50
CA GLN A 226 -7.92 0.48 2.50
C GLN A 226 -8.24 1.56 1.48
N VAL A 227 -7.94 2.80 1.83
CA VAL A 227 -8.00 3.95 0.91
C VAL A 227 -6.59 4.48 0.75
N TRP A 228 -6.10 4.54 -0.48
CA TRP A 228 -4.77 5.03 -0.83
C TRP A 228 -4.86 6.30 -1.66
N GLN A 229 -3.82 7.13 -1.58
CA GLN A 229 -3.67 8.35 -2.37
C GLN A 229 -2.22 8.43 -2.87
N GLU A 230 -2.02 8.82 -4.12
CA GLU A 230 -0.73 8.72 -4.82
C GLU A 230 0.42 9.48 -4.13
N ASP A 231 0.13 10.58 -3.45
CA ASP A 231 1.11 11.43 -2.77
C ASP A 231 1.38 11.03 -1.31
N LYS A 232 0.75 9.95 -0.82
CA LYS A 232 0.85 9.52 0.58
C LYS A 232 1.74 8.30 0.74
N PRO A 233 2.54 8.23 1.83
CA PRO A 233 3.47 7.13 2.04
C PRO A 233 2.78 5.83 2.48
N TRP A 234 1.54 5.91 2.95
CA TRP A 234 0.74 4.81 3.46
C TRP A 234 -0.75 5.10 3.23
N ALA A 235 -1.61 4.10 3.39
CA ALA A 235 -3.05 4.24 3.23
C ALA A 235 -3.60 5.38 4.10
N LEU A 236 -4.51 6.21 3.58
CA LEU A 236 -5.22 7.21 4.38
C LEU A 236 -6.00 6.56 5.52
N THR A 237 -6.66 5.44 5.21
CA THR A 237 -7.35 4.59 6.18
C THR A 237 -7.12 3.12 5.86
N SER A 238 -7.11 2.29 6.90
CA SER A 238 -7.15 0.83 6.80
C SER A 238 -8.06 0.29 7.89
N GLU A 239 -9.14 -0.37 7.51
CA GLU A 239 -10.18 -0.83 8.43
C GLU A 239 -10.48 -2.31 8.26
N SER A 240 -10.65 -3.01 9.38
CA SER A 240 -11.16 -4.36 9.48
C SER A 240 -12.19 -4.43 10.61
N ALA A 241 -12.79 -5.61 10.82
CA ALA A 241 -13.77 -5.81 11.89
C ALA A 241 -13.21 -5.50 13.30
N THR A 242 -11.89 -5.61 13.51
CA THR A 242 -11.26 -5.49 14.83
C THR A 242 -10.17 -4.43 14.91
N LYS A 243 -9.77 -3.81 13.79
CA LYS A 243 -8.69 -2.83 13.74
C LYS A 243 -9.09 -1.68 12.79
N LYS A 244 -8.90 -0.45 13.24
CA LYS A 244 -9.03 0.74 12.39
C LYS A 244 -7.77 1.56 12.52
N SER A 245 -7.19 1.92 11.39
CA SER A 245 -5.93 2.65 11.31
C SER A 245 -6.10 3.84 10.38
N LYS A 246 -5.50 4.98 10.73
CA LYS A 246 -5.57 6.22 9.96
C LYS A 246 -4.21 6.89 9.88
N LEU A 247 -3.82 7.33 8.69
CA LEU A 247 -2.61 8.14 8.50
C LEU A 247 -2.76 9.48 9.23
N VAL A 248 -1.79 9.82 10.06
CA VAL A 248 -1.72 11.14 10.71
C VAL A 248 -1.12 12.12 9.70
N ILE A 249 -1.95 13.03 9.21
CA ILE A 249 -1.52 14.12 8.33
C ILE A 249 -1.17 15.28 9.25
N GLU A 250 0.12 15.50 9.51
CA GLU A 250 0.55 16.68 10.26
C GLU A 250 0.35 17.93 9.40
N GLU A 251 -0.58 18.79 9.78
CA GLU A 251 -0.58 20.16 9.30
C GLU A 251 0.69 20.82 9.82
N LYS A 252 1.61 21.21 8.91
CA LYS A 252 2.74 22.05 9.28
C LYS A 252 2.18 23.31 9.93
N LYS A 253 2.25 23.41 11.26
CA LYS A 253 2.17 24.69 11.94
C LYS A 253 3.28 25.55 11.34
N ASN A 254 2.91 26.59 10.59
CA ASN A 254 3.84 27.66 10.26
C ASN A 254 4.29 28.26 11.58
N SER A 255 5.49 27.89 12.03
CA SER A 255 6.21 28.59 13.09
C SER A 255 6.71 29.92 12.52
N ASN A 256 5.79 30.85 12.30
CA ASN A 256 6.07 32.27 12.17
C ASN A 256 5.32 32.99 13.29
N GLY A 257 6.04 33.14 14.40
CA GLY A 257 5.73 34.02 15.53
C GLY A 257 7.04 34.05 16.29
N GLY A 258 8.01 34.86 15.85
CA GLY A 258 7.86 36.31 15.80
C GLY A 258 8.37 36.79 17.15
N GLU A 259 9.68 36.96 17.23
CA GLU A 259 10.31 37.77 18.26
C GLU A 259 9.67 39.16 18.23
N GLU A 260 9.05 39.55 19.34
CA GLU A 260 9.06 40.93 19.83
C GLU A 260 9.37 40.89 21.33
#